data_AF-A0A6P8LWA3-F1
#
_entry.id   AF-A0A6P8LWA3-F1
#
_cell.length_a   1.000
_cell.length_b   1.000
_cell.length_c   1.000
_cell.angle_alpha   90.00
_cell.angle_beta   90.00
_cell.angle_gamma   90.00
#
_symmetry.space_group_name_H-M   'P 1'
#
loop_
_entity.id
_entity.type
_entity.pdbx_description
1 polymer ?
#
loop_
_entity_poly.entity_id
_entity_poly.type
_entity_poly.pdbx_seq_one_letter_code
_entity_poly.pdbx_strand_id
1 'polypeptide(L)'
;MSKFLFKSIRLFLIKNNSNVNQYVQNFSKSFMDDADRKEKKRKTQRIPKITLIHTDKSISVISLEDAEKLAKRRNLELIHVSNTSKSGRSVYELEHFSKIGKITSDVAETHKNGQKIKSAKLFTIKQNITNYDLNIKINNINKTLKRNYKAKILFSHSKGLQEEVIEEVKQKIQGIILETQKRKDDTILVYTPLLKDGNISSNEDVNDK
;
A
#
# COMPACT_ATOMS: atom_id res chain seq x y z
N MET A 1 36.52 25.63 5.95
CA MET A 1 36.60 24.28 6.54
C MET A 1 35.21 23.85 6.98
N SER A 2 34.56 22.94 6.24
CA SER A 2 33.26 22.38 6.62
C SER A 2 33.36 20.86 6.59
N LYS A 3 33.06 20.24 7.74
CA LYS A 3 33.20 18.81 8.03
C LYS A 3 31.92 18.09 7.60
N PHE A 4 31.97 17.29 6.54
CA PHE A 4 30.89 16.38 6.19
C PHE A 4 31.08 15.05 6.94
N LEU A 5 30.23 14.83 7.96
CA LEU A 5 30.04 13.56 8.65
C LEU A 5 29.04 12.73 7.83
N PHE A 6 29.52 11.74 7.08
CA PHE A 6 28.65 10.71 6.51
C PHE A 6 28.26 9.73 7.61
N LYS A 7 26.97 9.74 7.99
CA LYS A 7 26.37 8.71 8.84
C LYS A 7 26.24 7.42 8.05
N SER A 8 26.90 6.40 8.59
CA SER A 8 26.91 4.98 8.20
C SER A 8 25.50 4.39 7.99
N ILE A 9 25.25 3.87 6.79
CA ILE A 9 24.15 2.92 6.55
C ILE A 9 24.67 1.52 6.87
N ARG A 10 24.09 0.89 7.89
CA ARG A 10 24.28 -0.51 8.24
C ARG A 10 23.79 -1.39 7.09
N LEU A 11 24.72 -2.03 6.39
CA LEU A 11 24.43 -3.11 5.46
C LEU A 11 24.22 -4.39 6.26
N PHE A 12 22.99 -4.90 6.32
CA PHE A 12 22.71 -6.24 6.83
C PHE A 12 23.20 -7.26 5.80
N LEU A 13 24.33 -7.91 6.08
CA LEU A 13 24.81 -9.07 5.33
C LEU A 13 24.03 -10.31 5.79
N ILE A 14 23.23 -10.87 4.89
CA ILE A 14 22.65 -12.20 5.03
C ILE A 14 23.79 -13.21 4.87
N LYS A 15 23.99 -14.00 5.91
CA LYS A 15 25.04 -15.02 6.07
C LYS A 15 24.69 -16.25 5.22
N ASN A 16 25.25 -16.36 4.03
CA ASN A 16 25.27 -17.62 3.29
C ASN A 16 26.43 -18.49 3.81
N ASN A 17 26.09 -19.50 4.60
CA ASN A 17 26.97 -20.62 4.91
C ASN A 17 27.04 -21.55 3.69
N SER A 18 28.18 -21.56 3.00
CA SER A 18 28.65 -22.75 2.30
C SER A 18 30.18 -22.73 2.34
N ASN A 19 30.67 -23.69 3.12
CA ASN A 19 32.05 -23.96 3.44
C ASN A 19 32.61 -24.85 2.34
N VAL A 20 33.51 -24.36 1.47
CA VAL A 20 34.50 -25.21 0.77
C VAL A 20 35.75 -24.38 0.45
N ASN A 21 36.75 -24.59 1.30
CA ASN A 21 38.20 -24.69 1.07
C ASN A 21 38.93 -23.75 0.10
N GLN A 22 39.94 -23.13 0.70
CA GLN A 22 41.15 -22.54 0.12
C GLN A 22 41.80 -23.44 -0.95
N TYR A 23 42.30 -22.83 -2.02
CA TYR A 23 43.64 -23.12 -2.52
C TYR A 23 44.22 -21.87 -3.21
N VAL A 24 45.47 -21.57 -2.86
CA VAL A 24 46.33 -20.52 -3.43
C VAL A 24 47.22 -21.17 -4.50
N GLN A 25 47.72 -20.37 -5.46
CA GLN A 25 48.73 -20.68 -6.50
C GLN A 25 48.23 -21.52 -7.69
N ASN A 26 48.57 -21.28 -8.97
CA ASN A 26 49.70 -20.60 -9.61
C ASN A 26 49.32 -20.00 -10.97
N PHE A 27 50.04 -18.96 -11.37
CA PHE A 27 50.22 -18.54 -12.76
C PHE A 27 51.06 -19.57 -13.52
N SER A 28 50.54 -20.13 -14.62
CA SER A 28 51.37 -20.58 -15.74
C SER A 28 50.57 -20.64 -17.04
N LYS A 29 51.13 -19.98 -18.04
CA LYS A 29 50.69 -19.84 -19.42
C LYS A 29 51.06 -21.11 -20.22
N SER A 30 50.12 -21.65 -21.00
CA SER A 30 50.43 -22.42 -22.21
C SER A 30 49.22 -22.45 -23.16
N PHE A 31 49.52 -22.28 -24.45
CA PHE A 31 48.62 -22.25 -25.60
C PHE A 31 48.43 -23.64 -26.22
N MET A 32 47.35 -23.79 -27.03
CA MET A 32 47.01 -24.86 -28.00
C MET A 32 46.57 -26.20 -27.35
N ASP A 33 45.54 -26.95 -27.77
CA ASP A 33 44.97 -27.22 -29.11
C ASP A 33 43.45 -27.52 -29.08
N ASP A 34 42.85 -27.40 -30.26
CA ASP A 34 41.49 -27.79 -30.64
C ASP A 34 41.10 -29.22 -30.24
N ALA A 35 39.94 -29.35 -29.58
CA ALA A 35 39.12 -30.56 -29.62
C ALA A 35 37.66 -30.24 -29.29
N ASP A 36 36.86 -30.16 -30.35
CA ASP A 36 35.40 -30.31 -30.46
C ASP A 36 34.65 -30.56 -29.14
N ARG A 37 34.43 -29.49 -28.37
CA ARG A 37 33.36 -29.45 -27.37
C ARG A 37 32.34 -28.44 -27.84
N LYS A 38 31.24 -28.94 -28.41
CA LYS A 38 29.98 -28.19 -28.53
C LYS A 38 29.65 -27.57 -27.18
N GLU A 39 30.04 -26.31 -26.99
CA GLU A 39 29.68 -25.51 -25.84
C GLU A 39 28.16 -25.49 -25.78
N LYS A 40 27.59 -26.15 -24.76
CA LYS A 40 26.18 -26.00 -24.44
C LYS A 40 25.96 -24.53 -24.17
N LYS A 41 25.42 -23.80 -25.15
CA LYS A 41 25.08 -22.38 -25.04
C LYS A 41 24.37 -22.19 -23.71
N ARG A 42 25.02 -21.48 -22.78
CA ARG A 42 24.45 -21.15 -21.47
C ARG A 42 23.11 -20.49 -21.74
N LYS A 43 22.04 -21.01 -21.15
CA LYS A 43 20.70 -20.44 -21.32
C LYS A 43 20.75 -19.01 -20.76
N THR A 44 20.87 -18.01 -21.62
CA THR A 44 20.80 -16.61 -21.22
C THR A 44 19.44 -16.39 -20.55
N GLN A 45 19.45 -15.87 -19.33
CA GLN A 45 18.22 -15.55 -18.62
C GLN A 45 17.39 -14.59 -19.48
N ARG A 46 16.14 -14.96 -19.77
CA ARG A 46 15.25 -14.11 -20.55
C ARG A 46 14.82 -12.94 -19.66
N ILE A 47 15.32 -11.75 -19.97
CA ILE A 47 14.92 -10.53 -19.28
C ILE A 47 13.45 -10.25 -19.64
N PRO A 48 12.54 -10.12 -18.66
CA PRO A 48 11.14 -9.82 -18.93
C PRO A 48 11.03 -8.43 -19.56
N LYS A 49 10.34 -8.37 -20.69
CA LYS A 49 10.04 -7.11 -21.39
C LYS A 49 8.64 -6.65 -21.06
N ILE A 50 8.49 -5.35 -20.90
CA ILE A 50 7.23 -4.66 -20.62
C ILE A 50 6.81 -3.81 -21.82
N THR A 51 5.51 -3.49 -21.88
CA THR A 51 4.99 -2.50 -22.82
C THR A 51 4.99 -1.15 -22.12
N LEU A 52 5.69 -0.17 -22.68
CA LEU A 52 5.77 1.20 -22.17
C LEU A 52 4.99 2.15 -23.07
N ILE A 53 4.06 2.89 -22.47
CA ILE A 53 3.34 4.02 -23.05
C ILE A 53 4.11 5.30 -22.68
N HIS A 54 4.55 6.05 -23.68
CA HIS A 54 5.21 7.34 -23.48
C HIS A 54 4.19 8.47 -23.31
N THR A 55 4.65 9.65 -22.89
CA THR A 55 3.82 10.85 -22.71
C THR A 55 3.13 11.33 -24.00
N ASP A 56 3.69 10.98 -25.16
CA ASP A 56 3.13 11.26 -26.49
C ASP A 56 2.14 10.17 -26.97
N LYS A 57 1.78 9.23 -26.09
CA LYS A 57 0.96 8.03 -26.36
C LYS A 57 1.62 7.03 -27.32
N SER A 58 2.91 7.19 -27.65
CA SER A 58 3.63 6.18 -28.41
C SER A 58 3.87 4.94 -27.55
N ILE A 59 3.87 3.76 -28.18
CA ILE A 59 4.01 2.46 -27.49
C ILE A 59 5.34 1.85 -27.88
N SER A 60 6.13 1.44 -26.89
CA SER A 60 7.41 0.77 -27.09
C SER A 60 7.53 -0.47 -26.20
N VAL A 61 8.37 -1.43 -26.57
CA VAL A 61 8.62 -2.64 -25.78
C VAL A 61 10.07 -2.63 -25.29
N ILE A 62 10.26 -2.41 -24.00
CA ILE A 62 11.58 -2.28 -23.37
C ILE A 62 11.66 -3.11 -22.09
N SER A 63 12.85 -3.22 -21.49
CA SER A 63 13.01 -3.86 -20.18
C SER A 63 12.50 -2.92 -19.07
N LEU A 64 12.12 -3.48 -17.93
CA LEU A 64 11.68 -2.69 -16.77
C LEU A 64 12.80 -1.77 -16.26
N GLU A 65 14.04 -2.25 -16.22
CA GLU A 65 15.20 -1.47 -15.78
C GLU A 65 15.47 -0.28 -16.72
N ASP A 66 15.36 -0.48 -18.03
CA ASP A 66 15.54 0.60 -19.00
C ASP A 66 14.42 1.63 -18.91
N ALA A 67 13.18 1.20 -18.62
CA ALA A 67 12.05 2.09 -18.40
C ALA A 67 12.26 2.99 -17.17
N GLU A 68 12.75 2.43 -16.06
CA GLU A 68 13.08 3.19 -14.86
C GLU A 68 14.19 4.22 -15.10
N LYS A 69 15.25 3.82 -15.82
CA LYS A 69 16.33 4.74 -16.21
C LYS A 69 15.81 5.86 -17.10
N LEU A 70 14.92 5.53 -18.05
CA LEU A 70 14.31 6.50 -18.95
C LEU A 70 13.43 7.50 -18.19
N ALA A 71 12.64 7.02 -17.23
CA ALA A 71 11.82 7.84 -16.35
C ALA A 71 12.68 8.83 -15.55
N LYS A 72 13.72 8.31 -14.87
CA LYS A 72 14.69 9.14 -14.12
C LYS A 72 15.38 10.18 -15.00
N ARG A 73 15.81 9.81 -16.20
CA ARG A 73 16.49 10.72 -17.14
C ARG A 73 15.60 11.87 -17.59
N ARG A 74 14.30 11.62 -17.76
CA ARG A 74 13.33 12.60 -18.26
C ARG A 74 12.58 13.34 -17.14
N ASN A 75 12.92 13.11 -15.87
CA ASN A 75 12.15 13.56 -14.72
C ASN A 75 10.66 13.20 -14.86
N LEU A 76 10.41 11.94 -15.21
CA LEU A 76 9.09 11.32 -15.29
C LEU A 76 9.02 10.17 -14.29
N GLU A 77 7.81 9.70 -14.02
CA GLU A 77 7.57 8.53 -13.18
C GLU A 77 6.95 7.41 -14.00
N LEU A 78 7.30 6.17 -13.64
CA LEU A 78 6.84 4.97 -14.30
C LEU A 78 5.66 4.39 -13.51
N ILE A 79 4.46 4.45 -14.09
CA ILE A 79 3.22 3.98 -13.47
C ILE A 79 2.85 2.62 -14.06
N HIS A 80 2.49 1.66 -13.22
CA HIS A 80 1.94 0.39 -13.66
C HIS A 80 0.44 0.53 -13.93
N VAL A 81 0.01 0.32 -15.18
CA VAL A 81 -1.38 0.53 -15.61
C VAL A 81 -2.18 -0.77 -15.60
N SER A 82 -1.62 -1.85 -16.15
CA SER A 82 -2.32 -3.14 -16.20
C SER A 82 -1.36 -4.33 -16.28
N ASN A 83 -1.77 -5.43 -15.64
CA ASN A 83 -1.02 -6.69 -15.67
C ASN A 83 -1.15 -7.44 -17.00
N THR A 84 -2.17 -7.14 -17.80
CA THR A 84 -2.48 -7.87 -19.03
C THR A 84 -2.71 -6.92 -20.20
N SER A 85 -1.80 -6.99 -21.19
CA SER A 85 -2.01 -6.42 -22.52
C SER A 85 -2.61 -7.48 -23.45
N LYS A 86 -3.14 -7.06 -24.60
CA LYS A 86 -3.47 -7.96 -25.74
C LYS A 86 -2.31 -8.86 -26.14
N SER A 87 -1.07 -8.46 -25.81
CA SER A 87 0.16 -9.21 -26.08
C SER A 87 0.71 -9.98 -24.86
N GLY A 88 -0.03 -10.05 -23.75
CA GLY A 88 0.35 -10.81 -22.54
C GLY A 88 1.49 -10.20 -21.70
N ARG A 89 1.93 -8.98 -21.98
CA ARG A 89 2.94 -8.24 -21.21
C ARG A 89 2.27 -7.21 -20.29
N SER A 90 2.89 -6.93 -19.15
CA SER A 90 2.49 -5.82 -18.27
C SER A 90 2.68 -4.49 -18.98
N VAL A 91 1.73 -3.58 -18.76
CA VAL A 91 1.67 -2.24 -19.37
C VAL A 91 2.02 -1.20 -18.32
N TYR A 92 2.99 -0.37 -18.66
CA TYR A 92 3.43 0.76 -17.87
C TYR A 92 3.31 2.05 -18.68
N GLU A 93 3.13 3.17 -17.99
CA GLU A 93 2.98 4.50 -18.58
C GLU A 93 3.95 5.49 -17.93
N LEU A 94 4.57 6.35 -18.76
CA LEU A 94 5.37 7.47 -18.29
C LEU A 94 4.50 8.70 -18.11
N GLU A 95 4.47 9.23 -16.90
CA GLU A 95 3.71 10.42 -16.56
C GLU A 95 4.59 11.46 -15.83
N HIS A 96 4.21 12.73 -15.90
CA HIS A 96 4.95 13.81 -15.24
C HIS A 96 4.72 13.78 -13.71
N PHE A 97 5.76 14.03 -12.91
CA PHE A 97 5.67 14.08 -11.43
C PHE A 97 4.52 14.96 -10.91
N SER A 98 4.23 16.09 -11.57
CA SER A 98 3.13 17.01 -11.21
C SER A 98 1.74 16.37 -11.32
N LYS A 99 1.60 15.35 -12.17
CA LYS A 99 0.40 14.53 -12.27
C LYS A 99 0.46 13.31 -11.36
N ILE A 100 1.62 12.80 -10.96
CA ILE A 100 1.70 11.72 -9.96
C ILE A 100 1.36 12.20 -8.55
N GLY A 101 1.75 13.42 -8.15
CA GLY A 101 1.23 14.02 -6.91
C GLY A 101 -0.31 14.11 -6.89
N LYS A 102 -0.94 13.96 -8.06
CA LYS A 102 -2.34 13.61 -8.23
C LYS A 102 -2.53 12.09 -8.30
N ILE A 103 -1.95 11.29 -9.19
CA ILE A 103 -2.26 9.85 -9.37
C ILE A 103 -1.77 8.86 -8.28
N THR A 104 -0.60 9.01 -7.64
CA THR A 104 -0.25 8.18 -6.45
C THR A 104 -0.98 8.67 -5.22
N SER A 105 -1.40 9.95 -5.21
CA SER A 105 -2.47 10.36 -4.33
C SER A 105 -3.80 9.79 -4.81
N ASP A 106 -4.13 9.64 -6.10
CA ASP A 106 -5.48 9.49 -6.64
C ASP A 106 -5.88 8.00 -6.85
N VAL A 107 -4.96 7.04 -6.95
CA VAL A 107 -5.30 5.64 -6.63
C VAL A 107 -5.60 5.51 -5.11
N ALA A 108 -5.24 6.52 -4.31
CA ALA A 108 -5.69 6.71 -2.93
C ALA A 108 -6.64 7.94 -2.71
N GLU A 109 -7.02 8.70 -3.75
CA GLU A 109 -7.62 10.06 -3.66
C GLU A 109 -8.36 10.48 -4.96
N THR A 110 -8.86 9.54 -5.79
CA THR A 110 -9.91 9.86 -6.79
C THR A 110 -11.23 10.18 -6.08
N HIS A 111 -11.24 11.15 -5.17
CA HIS A 111 -12.42 11.85 -4.66
C HIS A 111 -12.02 13.26 -4.24
N LYS A 112 -11.36 14.04 -5.12
CA LYS A 112 -11.19 15.48 -4.93
C LYS A 112 -12.49 16.24 -5.25
N ASN A 113 -13.48 15.99 -4.40
CA ASN A 113 -14.40 16.96 -3.80
C ASN A 113 -15.05 16.39 -2.51
N GLY A 114 -14.57 15.25 -2.01
CA GLY A 114 -14.98 14.64 -0.76
C GLY A 114 -14.18 15.21 0.42
N GLN A 115 -14.85 15.43 1.54
CA GLN A 115 -14.27 15.96 2.77
C GLN A 115 -13.02 15.15 3.16
N LYS A 116 -11.82 15.78 3.13
CA LYS A 116 -10.57 15.13 3.55
C LYS A 116 -10.74 14.52 4.95
N ILE A 117 -10.54 13.22 5.07
CA ILE A 117 -10.63 12.51 6.34
C ILE A 117 -9.49 13.01 7.24
N LYS A 118 -9.87 13.55 8.40
CA LYS A 118 -8.98 14.09 9.42
C LYS A 118 -8.32 12.97 10.25
N SER A 119 -7.48 13.38 11.20
CA SER A 119 -6.77 12.47 12.11
C SER A 119 -7.70 11.54 12.91
N ALA A 120 -7.12 10.48 13.48
CA ALA A 120 -7.86 9.51 14.29
C ALA A 120 -8.00 9.96 15.75
N LYS A 121 -9.22 9.87 16.29
CA LYS A 121 -9.49 10.08 17.72
C LYS A 121 -9.70 8.74 18.42
N LEU A 122 -9.03 8.55 19.56
CA LEU A 122 -9.09 7.34 20.35
C LEU A 122 -10.24 7.41 21.38
N PHE A 123 -11.01 6.33 21.49
CA PHE A 123 -12.07 6.13 22.46
C PHE A 123 -11.82 4.84 23.21
N THR A 124 -11.77 4.90 24.54
CA THR A 124 -11.62 3.70 25.38
C THR A 124 -12.96 3.33 26.02
N ILE A 125 -13.34 2.08 25.88
CA ILE A 125 -14.50 1.44 26.50
C ILE A 125 -13.96 0.39 27.47
N LYS A 126 -14.32 0.53 28.75
CA LYS A 126 -13.93 -0.40 29.80
C LYS A 126 -14.95 -1.52 29.90
N GLN A 127 -14.53 -2.66 30.48
CA GLN A 127 -15.39 -3.82 30.72
C GLN A 127 -16.69 -3.48 31.46
N ASN A 128 -16.62 -2.81 32.60
CA ASN A 128 -17.80 -2.53 33.43
C ASN A 128 -18.45 -1.19 33.07
N ILE A 129 -18.90 -1.04 31.84
CA ILE A 129 -19.62 0.16 31.38
C ILE A 129 -21.13 -0.02 31.53
N THR A 130 -21.84 1.02 31.96
CA THR A 130 -23.30 1.04 31.99
C THR A 130 -23.86 1.28 30.59
N ASN A 131 -25.07 0.80 30.30
CA ASN A 131 -25.73 1.02 29.00
C ASN A 131 -25.88 2.51 28.68
N TYR A 132 -26.11 3.35 29.70
CA TYR A 132 -26.20 4.79 29.55
C TYR A 132 -24.85 5.40 29.10
N ASP A 133 -23.76 5.06 29.79
CA ASP A 133 -22.42 5.54 29.44
C ASP A 133 -21.95 5.02 28.08
N LEU A 134 -22.32 3.79 27.74
CA LEU A 134 -22.05 3.18 26.44
C LEU A 134 -22.72 3.99 25.32
N ASN A 135 -24.01 4.29 25.46
CA ASN A 135 -24.74 5.10 24.50
C ASN A 135 -24.14 6.51 24.37
N ILE A 136 -23.69 7.14 25.47
CA ILE A 136 -22.98 8.42 25.41
C ILE A 136 -21.69 8.31 24.60
N LYS A 137 -20.88 7.26 24.82
CA LYS A 137 -19.65 7.03 24.06
C LYS A 137 -19.94 6.81 22.57
N ILE A 138 -20.94 5.99 22.24
CA ILE A 138 -21.38 5.76 20.86
C ILE A 138 -21.80 7.08 20.19
N ASN A 139 -22.57 7.91 20.90
CA ASN A 139 -22.97 9.23 20.39
C ASN A 139 -21.77 10.14 20.14
N ASN A 140 -20.76 10.11 21.01
CA ASN A 140 -19.52 10.87 20.82
C ASN A 140 -18.68 10.36 19.64
N ILE A 141 -18.66 9.04 19.43
CA ILE A 141 -18.02 8.41 18.26
C ILE A 141 -18.75 8.85 16.99
N ASN A 142 -20.07 8.75 16.95
CA ASN A 142 -20.89 9.19 15.81
C ASN A 142 -20.70 10.69 15.51
N LYS A 143 -20.63 11.55 16.55
CA LYS A 143 -20.29 12.98 16.38
C LYS A 143 -18.89 13.19 15.78
N THR A 144 -17.94 12.32 16.11
CA THR A 144 -16.56 12.39 15.61
C THR A 144 -16.48 11.99 14.15
N LEU A 145 -17.19 10.93 13.77
CA LEU A 145 -17.34 10.50 12.38
C LEU A 145 -18.05 11.57 11.54
N LYS A 146 -19.12 12.20 12.06
CA LYS A 146 -19.80 13.33 11.38
C LYS A 146 -18.89 14.54 11.12
N ARG A 147 -17.81 14.71 11.89
CA ARG A 147 -16.81 15.77 11.71
C ARG A 147 -15.66 15.37 10.77
N ASN A 148 -15.78 14.23 10.10
CA ASN A 148 -14.79 13.58 9.24
C ASN A 148 -13.50 13.18 9.93
N TYR A 149 -13.53 12.90 11.23
CA TYR A 149 -12.38 12.28 11.92
C TYR A 149 -12.53 10.76 11.90
N LYS A 150 -11.41 10.04 11.84
CA LYS A 150 -11.42 8.59 12.09
C LYS A 150 -11.67 8.34 13.57
N ALA A 151 -12.39 7.28 13.92
CA ALA A 151 -12.59 6.87 15.30
C ALA A 151 -11.89 5.54 15.56
N LYS A 152 -10.93 5.53 16.49
CA LYS A 152 -10.28 4.32 16.97
C LYS A 152 -10.89 3.97 18.32
N ILE A 153 -11.48 2.79 18.44
CA ILE A 153 -12.16 2.35 19.65
C ILE A 153 -11.34 1.21 20.25
N LEU A 154 -10.93 1.37 21.49
CA LEU A 154 -10.22 0.38 22.29
C LEU A 154 -11.19 -0.17 23.34
N PHE A 155 -11.48 -1.45 23.28
CA PHE A 155 -12.21 -2.19 24.29
C PHE A 155 -11.21 -2.88 25.20
N SER A 156 -11.16 -2.48 26.46
CA SER A 156 -10.29 -3.12 27.46
C SER A 156 -11.08 -4.18 28.21
N HIS A 157 -10.67 -5.44 28.03
CA HIS A 157 -11.32 -6.61 28.60
C HIS A 157 -10.33 -7.45 29.42
N SER A 158 -10.18 -7.07 30.69
CA SER A 158 -9.26 -7.75 31.62
C SER A 158 -9.70 -9.16 32.04
N LYS A 159 -11.00 -9.49 31.93
CA LYS A 159 -11.58 -10.74 32.43
C LYS A 159 -12.69 -11.29 31.53
N GLY A 160 -12.35 -11.64 30.28
CA GLY A 160 -13.26 -12.34 29.35
C GLY A 160 -13.73 -11.49 28.16
N LEU A 161 -14.23 -12.15 27.11
CA LEU A 161 -14.67 -11.54 25.86
C LEU A 161 -16.03 -10.83 26.03
N GLN A 162 -16.05 -9.51 25.82
CA GLN A 162 -17.30 -8.72 25.78
C GLN A 162 -17.88 -8.65 24.37
N GLU A 163 -18.18 -9.81 23.80
CA GLU A 163 -18.63 -9.90 22.42
C GLU A 163 -19.97 -9.17 22.21
N GLU A 164 -20.90 -9.27 23.16
CA GLU A 164 -22.19 -8.57 23.13
C GLU A 164 -22.03 -7.05 23.03
N VAL A 165 -21.21 -6.44 23.89
CA VAL A 165 -20.94 -4.99 23.87
C VAL A 165 -20.25 -4.56 22.57
N ILE A 166 -19.34 -5.39 22.06
CA ILE A 166 -18.64 -5.11 20.80
C ILE A 166 -19.63 -5.15 19.63
N GLU A 167 -20.54 -6.12 19.61
CA GLU A 167 -21.59 -6.24 18.59
C GLU A 167 -22.59 -5.09 18.66
N GLU A 168 -23.04 -4.72 19.87
CA GLU A 168 -23.92 -3.57 20.07
C GLU A 168 -23.28 -2.28 19.54
N VAL A 169 -21.99 -2.06 19.84
CA VAL A 169 -21.24 -0.89 19.35
C VAL A 169 -21.11 -0.93 17.83
N LYS A 170 -20.85 -2.10 17.22
CA LYS A 170 -20.78 -2.24 15.76
C LYS A 170 -22.09 -1.90 15.07
N GLN A 171 -23.23 -2.30 15.64
CA GLN A 171 -24.55 -2.04 15.08
C GLN A 171 -24.95 -0.56 15.16
N LYS A 172 -24.58 0.13 16.25
CA LYS A 172 -25.02 1.51 16.50
C LYS A 172 -24.12 2.60 15.89
N ILE A 173 -22.91 2.27 15.43
CA ILE A 173 -22.00 3.24 14.84
C ILE A 173 -22.32 3.47 13.36
N GLN A 174 -22.48 4.75 12.98
CA GLN A 174 -22.79 5.19 11.62
C GLN A 174 -21.50 5.40 10.80
N GLY A 175 -20.69 4.35 10.62
CA GLY A 175 -19.42 4.42 9.91
C GLY A 175 -18.97 3.08 9.34
N ILE A 176 -17.95 3.11 8.49
CA ILE A 176 -17.37 1.92 7.86
C ILE A 176 -16.24 1.39 8.74
N ILE A 177 -16.24 0.08 9.01
CA ILE A 177 -15.16 -0.59 9.72
C ILE A 177 -13.99 -0.76 8.74
N LEU A 178 -12.85 -0.17 9.07
CA LEU A 178 -11.61 -0.29 8.29
C LEU A 178 -10.76 -1.47 8.80
N GLU A 179 -10.69 -1.62 10.12
CA GLU A 179 -9.81 -2.60 10.74
C GLU A 179 -10.38 -3.10 12.06
N THR A 180 -10.19 -4.40 12.32
CA THR A 180 -10.49 -5.04 13.59
C THR A 180 -9.26 -5.82 14.04
N GLN A 181 -8.69 -5.46 15.19
CA GLN A 181 -7.60 -6.21 15.82
C GLN A 181 -8.09 -6.76 17.16
N LYS A 182 -8.05 -8.08 17.32
CA LYS A 182 -8.29 -8.73 18.61
C LYS A 182 -6.94 -9.12 19.23
N ARG A 183 -6.68 -8.65 20.46
CA ARG A 183 -5.56 -9.08 21.31
C ARG A 183 -6.15 -9.86 22.50
N LYS A 184 -5.28 -10.46 23.32
CA LYS A 184 -5.72 -11.26 24.49
C LYS A 184 -6.60 -10.47 25.46
N ASP A 185 -6.23 -9.22 25.73
CA ASP A 185 -6.89 -8.39 26.76
C ASP A 185 -7.55 -7.12 26.19
N ASP A 186 -7.36 -6.86 24.89
CA ASP A 186 -7.89 -5.66 24.24
C ASP A 186 -8.42 -5.97 22.83
N THR A 187 -9.54 -5.36 22.47
CA THR A 187 -10.04 -5.35 21.09
C THR A 187 -10.03 -3.93 20.54
N ILE A 188 -9.48 -3.74 19.34
CA ILE A 188 -9.39 -2.44 18.68
C ILE A 188 -10.24 -2.46 17.41
N LEU A 189 -11.15 -1.50 17.28
CA LEU A 189 -11.91 -1.24 16.06
C LEU A 189 -11.54 0.13 15.50
N VAL A 190 -11.32 0.22 14.19
CA VAL A 190 -11.07 1.49 13.50
C VAL A 190 -12.21 1.77 12.54
N TYR A 191 -12.87 2.91 12.73
CA TYR A 191 -13.97 3.38 11.89
C TYR A 191 -13.56 4.60 11.06
N THR A 192 -14.00 4.60 9.81
CA THR A 192 -13.94 5.74 8.91
C THR A 192 -15.33 6.34 8.69
N PRO A 193 -15.43 7.67 8.54
CA PRO A 193 -16.70 8.33 8.27
C PRO A 193 -17.27 7.90 6.92
N LEU A 194 -18.60 7.77 6.83
CA LEU A 194 -19.28 7.57 5.57
C LEU A 194 -19.28 8.90 4.81
N LEU A 195 -18.56 8.97 3.70
CA LEU A 195 -18.61 10.12 2.81
C LEU A 195 -20.02 10.16 2.21
N LYS A 196 -20.81 11.19 2.57
CA LYS A 196 -22.04 11.48 1.85
C LYS A 196 -21.64 12.06 0.51
N ASP A 197 -21.71 11.27 -0.55
CA ASP A 197 -21.70 11.82 -1.90
C ASP A 197 -22.91 12.76 -2.00
N GLY A 198 -22.63 14.02 -2.31
CA GLY A 198 -23.67 15.02 -2.51
C GLY A 198 -24.59 14.59 -3.66
N ASN A 199 -25.89 14.74 -3.44
CA ASN A 199 -27.02 14.51 -4.34
C ASN A 199 -27.58 13.08 -4.38
N ILE A 200 -28.39 12.75 -3.37
CA ILE A 200 -29.70 12.15 -3.66
C ILE A 200 -30.73 13.17 -3.19
N SER A 201 -31.22 13.95 -4.15
CA SER A 201 -32.39 14.80 -3.98
C SER A 201 -33.54 13.92 -3.51
N SER A 202 -34.08 14.26 -2.35
CA SER A 202 -35.39 13.86 -1.89
C SER A 202 -36.44 14.32 -2.90
N ASN A 203 -37.01 13.39 -3.67
CA ASN A 203 -38.37 13.55 -4.16
C ASN A 203 -39.20 12.48 -3.45
N GLU A 204 -39.76 12.87 -2.31
CA GLU A 204 -41.05 12.36 -1.88
C GLU A 204 -42.05 12.81 -2.95
N ASP A 205 -42.57 11.87 -3.75
CA ASP A 205 -43.83 12.07 -4.43
C ASP A 205 -44.82 11.08 -3.83
N VAL A 206 -45.64 11.66 -2.96
CA VAL A 206 -46.98 11.19 -2.59
C VAL A 206 -47.72 10.84 -3.88
N ASN A 207 -48.29 9.64 -3.95
CA ASN A 207 -49.47 9.42 -4.75
C ASN A 207 -50.43 8.51 -4.00
N ASP A 208 -51.39 9.16 -3.35
CA ASP A 208 -52.72 8.63 -3.10
C ASP A 208 -53.40 8.28 -4.42
N LYS A 209 -53.86 7.03 -4.55
CA LYS A 209 -55.21 6.68 -5.01
C LYS A 209 -55.49 5.19 -4.87
#